data_AF-A0A9X2SN40-F1
#
_entry.id   AF-A0A9X2SN40-F1
#
_cell.length_a   1.000
_cell.length_b   1.000
_cell.length_c   1.000
_cell.angle_alpha   90.00
_cell.angle_beta   90.00
_cell.angle_gamma   90.00
#
_symmetry.space_group_name_H-M   'P 1'
#
loop_
_entity.id
_entity.type
_entity.pdbx_description
1 polymer ?
#
loop_
_entity_poly.entity_id
_entity_poly.type
_entity_poly.pdbx_seq_one_letter_code
_entity_poly.pdbx_strand_id
1 'polypeptide(L)'
;MDWGEYAAAVHRWELITSHPAPYPTQPGRHGRPVLAPAFVEWLMGLPPGWVTAEHLDLPRTAQLRALGNGVMPQQAAHALRLLLEDLAHLTCSWHPPTAAPSRVSDHRGRTTTTRRPAATRTAASKRTRRTGAGSRR
;
A
#
# COMPACT_ATOMS: atom_id res chain seq x y z
N MET A 1 -10.66 -31.33 -8.27
CA MET A 1 -10.74 -31.15 -6.81
C MET A 1 -12.03 -30.40 -6.53
N ASP A 2 -12.84 -30.88 -5.59
CA ASP A 2 -14.05 -30.17 -5.17
C ASP A 2 -13.69 -29.26 -3.98
N TRP A 3 -13.83 -27.95 -4.15
CA TRP A 3 -13.57 -26.95 -3.12
C TRP A 3 -14.75 -26.77 -2.15
N GLY A 4 -15.88 -27.43 -2.41
CA GLY A 4 -17.09 -27.34 -1.57
C GLY A 4 -17.55 -25.89 -1.38
N GLU A 5 -17.82 -25.53 -0.13
CA GLU A 5 -18.26 -24.18 0.25
C GLU A 5 -17.27 -23.06 -0.14
N TYR A 6 -15.99 -23.38 -0.32
CA TYR A 6 -14.95 -22.41 -0.65
C TYR A 6 -14.82 -22.13 -2.15
N ALA A 7 -15.55 -22.84 -3.02
CA ALA A 7 -15.40 -22.73 -4.47
C ALA A 7 -15.52 -21.28 -4.98
N ALA A 8 -16.49 -20.51 -4.48
CA ALA A 8 -16.69 -19.11 -4.86
C ALA A 8 -15.56 -18.19 -4.35
N ALA A 9 -14.94 -18.51 -3.21
CA ALA A 9 -13.79 -17.74 -2.71
C ALA A 9 -12.53 -18.04 -3.51
N VAL A 10 -12.28 -19.34 -3.77
CA VAL A 10 -11.16 -19.80 -4.59
C VAL A 10 -11.22 -19.19 -5.98
N HIS A 11 -12.37 -19.27 -6.66
CA HIS A 11 -12.52 -18.72 -8.01
C HIS A 11 -12.26 -17.21 -8.08
N ARG A 12 -12.76 -16.45 -7.11
CA ARG A 12 -12.47 -15.00 -7.02
C ARG A 12 -10.97 -14.75 -6.84
N TRP A 13 -10.29 -15.56 -6.04
CA TRP A 13 -8.87 -15.41 -5.81
C TRP A 13 -8.03 -15.82 -7.03
N GLU A 14 -8.45 -16.84 -7.79
CA GLU A 14 -7.84 -17.19 -9.07
C GLU A 14 -7.91 -16.03 -10.07
N LEU A 15 -9.06 -15.33 -10.13
CA LEU A 15 -9.21 -14.14 -10.97
C LEU A 15 -8.30 -12.99 -10.52
N ILE A 16 -8.16 -12.76 -9.21
CA ILE A 16 -7.30 -11.69 -8.66
C ILE A 16 -5.81 -12.00 -8.90
N THR A 17 -5.39 -13.25 -8.70
CA THR A 17 -3.99 -13.69 -8.84
C THR A 17 -3.61 -14.04 -10.28
N SER A 18 -4.60 -14.15 -11.17
CA SER A 18 -4.44 -14.54 -12.59
C SER A 18 -3.82 -15.93 -12.81
N HIS A 19 -3.90 -16.82 -11.82
CA HIS A 19 -3.37 -18.18 -11.90
C HIS A 19 -4.28 -19.16 -11.13
N PRO A 20 -4.40 -20.42 -11.59
CA PRO A 20 -5.27 -21.40 -10.95
C PRO A 20 -4.77 -21.77 -9.55
N ALA A 21 -5.69 -22.14 -8.67
CA ALA A 21 -5.36 -22.56 -7.31
C ALA A 21 -4.53 -23.86 -7.33
N PRO A 22 -3.32 -23.86 -6.74
CA PRO A 22 -2.55 -25.09 -6.56
C PRO A 22 -3.30 -26.08 -5.68
N TYR A 23 -2.95 -27.36 -5.77
CA TYR A 23 -3.50 -28.36 -4.85
C TYR A 23 -3.11 -28.00 -3.40
N PRO A 24 -4.05 -27.98 -2.44
CA PRO A 24 -3.81 -27.44 -1.10
C PRO A 24 -2.92 -28.32 -0.24
N THR A 25 -2.70 -29.58 -0.65
CA THR A 25 -1.86 -30.52 0.06
C THR A 25 -0.84 -31.20 -0.86
N GLN A 26 0.17 -31.79 -0.28
CA GLN A 26 1.14 -32.64 -0.96
C GLN A 26 1.43 -33.86 -0.09
N PRO A 27 1.96 -34.95 -0.65
CA PRO A 27 2.42 -36.08 0.16
C PRO A 27 3.48 -35.65 1.17
N GLY A 28 3.26 -35.95 2.45
CA GLY A 28 4.24 -35.79 3.51
C GLY A 28 5.20 -36.98 3.58
N ARG A 29 6.24 -36.87 4.43
CA ARG A 29 7.25 -37.93 4.64
C ARG A 29 6.65 -39.30 5.03
N HIS A 30 5.51 -39.29 5.71
CA HIS A 30 4.80 -40.50 6.14
C HIS A 30 3.59 -40.84 5.26
N GLY A 31 3.54 -40.32 4.02
CA GLY A 31 2.42 -40.54 3.08
C GLY A 31 1.13 -39.79 3.41
N ARG A 32 0.99 -39.23 4.61
CA ARG A 32 -0.15 -38.39 4.98
C ARG A 32 -0.11 -37.05 4.23
N PRO A 33 -1.27 -36.52 3.79
CA PRO A 33 -1.33 -35.22 3.15
C PRO A 33 -0.89 -34.13 4.13
N VAL A 34 -0.03 -33.22 3.67
CA VAL A 34 0.43 -32.05 4.42
C VAL A 34 0.23 -30.79 3.58
N LEU A 35 0.09 -29.63 4.22
CA LEU A 35 -0.08 -28.35 3.53
C LEU A 35 1.01 -28.12 2.47
N ALA A 36 0.61 -27.82 1.24
CA ALA A 36 1.52 -27.53 0.14
C ALA A 36 2.00 -26.06 0.21
N PRO A 37 3.32 -25.78 0.26
CA PRO A 37 3.82 -24.40 0.26
C PRO A 37 3.35 -23.59 -0.95
N ALA A 38 3.26 -24.20 -2.14
CA ALA A 38 2.77 -23.52 -3.35
C ALA A 38 1.33 -23.00 -3.19
N PHE A 39 0.47 -23.74 -2.50
CA PHE A 39 -0.88 -23.28 -2.19
C PHE A 39 -0.87 -22.09 -1.22
N VAL A 40 0.01 -22.10 -0.21
CA VAL A 40 0.15 -20.97 0.72
C VAL A 40 0.73 -19.74 0.01
N GLU A 41 1.70 -19.92 -0.89
CA GLU A 41 2.26 -18.85 -1.73
C GLU A 41 1.19 -18.19 -2.60
N TRP A 42 0.36 -19.01 -3.25
CA TRP A 42 -0.80 -18.53 -4.00
C TRP A 42 -1.83 -17.84 -3.10
N LEU A 43 -2.11 -18.39 -1.90
CA LEU A 43 -3.00 -17.77 -0.92
C LEU A 43 -2.49 -16.40 -0.49
N MET A 44 -1.17 -16.23 -0.38
CA MET A 44 -0.50 -14.96 -0.09
C MET A 44 -0.46 -14.00 -1.29
N GLY A 45 -1.07 -14.37 -2.43
CA GLY A 45 -1.16 -13.52 -3.61
C GLY A 45 0.19 -13.24 -4.26
N LEU A 46 1.18 -14.11 -4.00
CA LEU A 46 2.53 -14.01 -4.54
C LEU A 46 2.59 -14.65 -5.93
N PRO A 47 3.50 -14.19 -6.81
CA PRO A 47 3.78 -14.89 -8.05
C PRO A 47 4.27 -16.32 -7.79
N PRO A 48 3.96 -17.29 -8.69
CA PRO A 48 4.47 -18.65 -8.56
C PRO A 48 5.99 -18.70 -8.44
N GLY A 49 6.49 -19.45 -7.46
CA GLY A 49 7.93 -19.62 -7.24
C GLY A 49 8.60 -18.51 -6.43
N TRP A 50 7.86 -17.55 -5.87
CA TRP A 50 8.44 -16.47 -5.05
C TRP A 50 9.27 -16.97 -3.85
N VAL A 51 8.74 -17.96 -3.14
CA VAL A 51 9.36 -18.72 -2.04
C VAL A 51 9.55 -20.19 -2.41
N THR A 52 8.74 -20.70 -3.34
CA THR A 52 8.70 -22.13 -3.67
C THR A 52 9.56 -22.52 -4.88
N ALA A 53 10.30 -21.59 -5.49
CA ALA A 53 11.14 -21.93 -6.64
C ALA A 53 12.25 -22.92 -6.29
N GLU A 54 12.48 -23.88 -7.19
CA GLU A 54 13.45 -24.97 -7.00
C GLU A 54 14.88 -24.47 -6.79
N HIS A 55 15.28 -23.38 -7.47
CA HIS A 55 16.64 -22.82 -7.37
C HIS A 55 16.96 -22.18 -6.01
N LEU A 56 15.95 -21.97 -5.15
CA LEU A 56 16.16 -21.44 -3.80
C LEU A 56 16.63 -22.51 -2.80
N ASP A 57 16.49 -23.80 -3.16
CA ASP A 57 16.84 -24.95 -2.32
C ASP A 57 16.36 -24.84 -0.85
N LEU A 58 15.15 -24.26 -0.68
CA LEU A 58 14.57 -24.06 0.64
C LEU A 58 13.83 -25.31 1.10
N PRO A 59 14.11 -25.85 2.31
CA PRO A 59 13.32 -26.94 2.85
C PRO A 59 11.88 -26.47 3.10
N ARG A 60 10.90 -27.37 2.95
CA ARG A 60 9.46 -27.09 3.14
C ARG A 60 9.14 -26.29 4.40
N THR A 61 9.80 -26.61 5.51
CA THR A 61 9.60 -25.91 6.80
C THR A 61 10.08 -24.45 6.76
N ALA A 62 11.15 -24.15 6.03
CA ALA A 62 11.62 -22.79 5.80
C ALA A 62 10.68 -22.03 4.86
N GLN A 63 10.19 -22.67 3.79
CA GLN A 63 9.21 -22.07 2.89
C GLN A 63 7.94 -21.66 3.65
N LEU A 64 7.37 -22.56 4.43
CA LEU A 64 6.17 -22.27 5.23
C LEU A 64 6.41 -21.23 6.32
N ARG A 65 7.61 -21.20 6.93
CA ARG A 65 7.99 -20.16 7.89
C ARG A 65 8.09 -18.79 7.21
N ALA A 66 8.69 -18.71 6.03
CA ALA A 66 8.80 -17.47 5.27
C ALA A 66 7.42 -16.97 4.85
N LEU A 67 6.58 -17.85 4.31
CA LEU A 67 5.21 -17.52 3.91
C LEU A 67 4.34 -17.11 5.10
N GLY A 68 4.42 -17.84 6.22
CA GLY A 68 3.62 -17.57 7.42
C GLY A 68 4.03 -16.29 8.17
N ASN A 69 5.27 -15.84 8.04
CA ASN A 69 5.74 -14.55 8.58
C ASN A 69 5.69 -13.42 7.54
N GLY A 70 5.32 -13.72 6.30
CA GLY A 70 5.20 -12.76 5.23
C GLY A 70 3.96 -11.89 5.34
N VAL A 71 3.85 -10.92 4.45
CA VAL A 71 2.66 -10.06 4.31
C VAL A 71 2.00 -10.29 2.97
N MET A 72 0.67 -10.21 2.93
CA MET A 72 -0.10 -10.21 1.68
C MET A 72 0.22 -8.91 0.91
N PRO A 73 0.88 -8.96 -0.27
CA PRO A 73 1.34 -7.76 -0.97
C PRO A 73 0.22 -6.77 -1.30
N GLN A 74 -0.96 -7.28 -1.64
CA GLN A 74 -2.15 -6.47 -1.96
C GLN A 74 -2.62 -5.66 -0.74
N GLN A 75 -2.56 -6.25 0.46
CA GLN A 75 -2.92 -5.58 1.72
C GLN A 75 -1.84 -4.58 2.13
N ALA A 76 -0.56 -4.95 2.01
CA ALA A 76 0.55 -4.04 2.28
C ALA A 76 0.51 -2.81 1.37
N ALA A 77 0.26 -3.00 0.06
CA ALA A 77 0.13 -1.91 -0.89
C ALA A 77 -1.07 -1.00 -0.57
N HIS A 78 -2.19 -1.56 -0.09
CA HIS A 78 -3.33 -0.76 0.35
C HIS A 78 -3.01 0.08 1.59
N ALA A 79 -2.41 -0.53 2.61
CA ALA A 79 -2.00 0.18 3.83
C ALA A 79 -1.02 1.32 3.52
N LEU A 80 -0.04 1.08 2.63
CA LEU A 80 0.90 2.11 2.21
C LEU A 80 0.22 3.28 1.49
N ARG A 81 -0.80 3.02 0.65
CA ARG A 81 -1.57 4.11 0.01
C ARG A 81 -2.27 4.98 1.07
N LEU A 82 -2.92 4.38 2.05
CA LEU A 82 -3.57 5.10 3.14
C LEU A 82 -2.57 5.97 3.93
N LEU A 83 -1.42 5.41 4.30
CA LEU A 83 -0.38 6.14 5.04
C LEU A 83 0.20 7.31 4.24
N LEU A 84 0.35 7.16 2.92
CA LEU A 84 0.84 8.22 2.05
C LEU A 84 -0.20 9.34 1.86
N GLU A 85 -1.49 8.99 1.81
CA GLU A 85 -2.59 9.96 1.80
C GLU A 85 -2.61 10.78 3.10
N ASP A 86 -2.53 10.11 4.25
CA ASP A 86 -2.44 10.76 5.56
C ASP A 86 -1.22 11.69 5.66
N LEU A 87 -0.05 11.24 5.19
CA LEU A 87 1.15 12.06 5.16
C LEU A 87 0.96 13.31 4.28
N ALA A 88 0.31 13.18 3.13
CA ALA A 88 0.01 14.33 2.27
C ALA A 88 -0.93 15.33 2.95
N HIS A 89 -1.92 14.85 3.71
CA HIS A 89 -2.81 15.69 4.50
C HIS A 89 -2.08 16.42 5.65
N LEU A 90 -1.24 15.70 6.39
CA LEU A 90 -0.45 16.27 7.49
C LEU A 90 0.57 17.31 6.98
N THR A 91 1.17 17.08 5.82
CA THR A 91 2.14 18.04 5.23
C THR A 91 1.47 19.27 4.61
N CYS A 92 0.29 19.15 4.01
CA CYS A 92 -0.46 20.32 3.52
C CYS A 92 -1.08 21.15 4.65
N SER A 93 -1.47 20.51 5.75
CA SER A 93 -2.00 21.20 6.95
C SER A 93 -0.90 21.73 7.86
N TRP A 94 0.35 21.33 7.63
CA TRP A 94 1.49 21.88 8.34
C TRP A 94 1.78 23.30 7.86
N HIS A 95 1.43 24.28 8.70
CA HIS A 95 1.99 25.61 8.63
C HIS A 95 3.23 25.64 9.53
N PRO A 96 4.44 25.97 9.01
CA PRO A 96 5.56 26.24 9.90
C PRO A 96 5.13 27.36 10.86
N PRO A 97 5.44 27.29 12.16
CA PRO A 97 5.20 28.42 13.04
C PRO A 97 5.89 29.62 12.40
N THR A 98 5.09 30.62 12.03
CA THR A 98 5.56 31.85 11.37
C THR A 98 6.78 32.31 12.16
N ALA A 99 7.96 32.29 11.55
CA ALA A 99 9.19 32.68 12.23
C ALA A 99 8.92 34.01 12.93
N ALA A 100 8.99 34.00 14.26
CA ALA A 100 8.76 35.21 15.06
C ALA A 100 9.66 36.31 14.47
N PRO A 101 9.17 37.54 14.30
CA PRO A 101 9.96 38.61 13.70
C PRO A 101 11.26 38.72 14.49
N SER A 102 12.37 38.37 13.86
CA SER A 102 13.70 38.49 14.45
C SER A 102 13.92 39.97 14.72
N ARG A 103 13.87 40.38 16.00
CA ARG A 103 14.29 41.71 16.40
C ARG A 103 15.79 41.79 16.19
N VAL A 104 16.21 42.43 15.10
CA VAL A 104 17.57 42.93 14.97
C VAL A 104 17.66 44.16 15.87
N SER A 105 18.39 44.00 16.98
CA SER A 105 18.81 45.12 17.82
C SER A 105 20.12 45.66 17.26
N ASP A 106 20.10 46.88 16.76
CA ASP A 106 21.31 47.58 16.33
C ASP A 106 22.15 47.96 17.57
N HIS A 107 23.48 48.09 17.42
CA HIS A 107 24.43 48.30 18.54
C HIS A 107 24.21 49.62 19.32
N ARG A 108 23.28 50.46 18.87
CA ARG A 108 22.85 51.72 19.50
C ARG A 108 21.49 51.65 20.22
N GLY A 109 20.94 50.46 20.42
CA GLY A 109 19.70 50.27 21.21
C GLY A 109 18.41 50.77 20.54
N ARG A 110 18.42 51.00 19.21
CA ARG A 110 17.22 51.41 18.47
C ARG A 110 16.56 50.17 17.87
N THR A 111 15.29 49.93 18.22
CA THR A 111 14.51 48.80 17.70
C THR A 111 13.72 49.25 16.48
N THR A 112 14.08 48.75 15.29
CA THR A 112 13.35 49.01 14.05
C THR A 112 12.51 47.78 13.72
N THR A 113 11.19 47.87 13.81
CA THR A 113 10.28 46.79 13.40
C THR A 113 10.08 46.88 11.89
N THR A 114 10.85 46.10 11.12
CA THR A 114 10.62 45.97 9.67
C THR A 114 9.42 45.05 9.45
N ARG A 115 8.24 45.63 9.26
CA ARG A 115 7.05 44.90 8.83
C ARG A 115 7.22 44.50 7.37
N ARG A 116 7.43 43.20 7.09
CA ARG A 116 7.44 42.67 5.72
C ARG A 116 6.11 43.03 5.02
N PRO A 117 6.13 43.48 3.75
CA PRO A 117 4.90 43.74 3.02
C PRO A 117 4.11 42.43 2.90
N ALA A 118 2.80 42.54 3.12
CA ALA A 118 1.88 41.42 3.02
C ALA A 118 2.00 40.79 1.63
N ALA A 119 2.25 39.47 1.58
CA ALA A 119 2.18 38.73 0.34
C ALA A 119 0.75 38.86 -0.22
N THR A 120 0.63 39.52 -1.37
CA THR A 120 -0.62 39.60 -2.14
C THR A 120 -1.10 38.18 -2.44
N ARG A 121 -2.24 37.80 -1.85
CA ARG A 121 -2.99 36.60 -2.19
C ARG A 121 -3.41 36.69 -3.66
N THR A 122 -2.71 35.98 -4.54
CA THR A 122 -3.21 35.72 -5.90
C THR A 122 -4.41 34.78 -5.78
N ALA A 123 -5.58 35.27 -6.17
CA ALA A 123 -6.83 34.53 -6.17
C ALA A 123 -6.74 33.33 -7.15
N ALA A 124 -6.89 32.12 -6.63
CA ALA A 124 -7.08 30.93 -7.45
C ALA A 124 -8.48 30.99 -8.09
N SER A 125 -8.50 31.13 -9.41
CA SER A 125 -9.70 31.11 -10.24
C SER A 125 -10.43 29.76 -10.12
N LYS A 126 -11.70 29.79 -9.67
CA LYS A 126 -12.60 28.63 -9.70
C LYS A 126 -12.86 28.25 -11.15
N ARG A 127 -12.24 27.15 -11.61
CA ARG A 127 -12.60 26.51 -12.88
C ARG A 127 -13.85 25.66 -12.67
N THR A 128 -15.00 26.27 -12.97
CA THR A 128 -16.31 25.63 -13.04
C THR A 128 -16.26 24.49 -14.07
N ARG A 129 -16.34 23.23 -13.63
CA ARG A 129 -16.62 22.09 -14.52
C ARG A 129 -18.11 22.14 -14.89
N ARG A 130 -18.42 22.55 -16.12
CA ARG A 130 -19.72 22.30 -16.76
C ARG A 130 -19.87 20.80 -16.95
N THR A 131 -20.82 20.20 -16.24
CA THR A 131 -21.39 18.88 -16.54
C THR A 131 -22.22 19.01 -17.82
N GLY A 132 -21.71 18.43 -18.91
CA GLY A 132 -22.48 18.22 -20.12
C GLY A 132 -23.18 16.88 -20.03
N ALA A 133 -24.44 16.88 -19.62
CA ALA A 133 -25.37 15.79 -19.89
C ALA A 133 -25.64 15.74 -21.40
N GLY A 134 -25.19 14.67 -22.04
CA GLY A 134 -25.37 14.42 -23.47
C GLY A 134 -26.10 13.10 -23.68
N SER A 135 -27.42 13.18 -23.68
CA SER A 135 -28.34 12.18 -24.21
C SER A 135 -28.10 11.93 -25.71
N ARG A 136 -28.16 10.65 -26.12
CA ARG A 136 -28.62 10.10 -27.42
C ARG A 136 -28.39 8.57 -27.37
N ARG A 137 -29.45 7.78 -27.26
CA ARG A 137 -30.16 7.05 -28.32
C ARG A 137 -29.71 5.60 -28.38
#